data_AF-V4TSY4-F1
#
_entry.id   AF-V4TSY4-F1
#
_cell.length_a   1.000
_cell.length_b   1.000
_cell.length_c   1.000
_cell.angle_alpha   90.00
_cell.angle_beta   90.00
_cell.angle_gamma   90.00
#
_symmetry.space_group_name_H-M   'P 1'
#
loop_
_entity.id
_entity.type
_entity.pdbx_description
1 polymer ?
#
loop_
_entity_poly.entity_id
_entity_poly.type
_entity_poly.pdbx_seq_one_letter_code
_entity_poly.pdbx_strand_id
1 'polypeptide(L)'
;EILQLCDNRCVLFDNKTKDTAKRTEQVGKLLSLVNSVIVQNGGQPYTDEIFAELKKGATKLRDQQVEVDSLKGYSRREISELKEQMKKSYDDQLKRTTEMFEYKLKETTTRLEQQLAEEQATRLKAEQAAQSAQTKSNDEIGKLKKETAELREQPKNGWCAIL
;
A
#
# COMPACT_ATOMS: atom_id res chain seq x y z
N GLU A 1 -0.53 -15.39 2.65
CA GLU A 1 -1.52 -14.57 1.91
C GLU A 1 -0.88 -13.71 0.82
N ILE A 2 0.07 -12.80 1.11
CA ILE A 2 0.65 -11.90 0.07
C ILE A 2 1.28 -12.64 -1.13
N LEU A 3 2.08 -13.70 -0.90
CA LEU A 3 2.72 -14.44 -2.00
C LEU A 3 1.71 -15.06 -2.97
N GLN A 4 0.58 -15.55 -2.46
CA GLN A 4 -0.47 -16.13 -3.30
C GLN A 4 -1.14 -15.07 -4.18
N LEU A 5 -1.36 -13.85 -3.67
CA LEU A 5 -1.87 -12.72 -4.47
C LEU A 5 -0.91 -12.30 -5.60
N CYS A 6 0.38 -12.61 -5.45
CA CYS A 6 1.40 -12.37 -6.46
C CYS A 6 1.70 -13.60 -7.32
N ASP A 7 0.83 -14.61 -7.36
CA ASP A 7 1.06 -15.89 -8.07
C ASP A 7 2.38 -16.58 -7.69
N ASN A 8 2.80 -16.40 -6.44
CA ASN A 8 4.06 -16.89 -5.90
C ASN A 8 5.30 -16.41 -6.68
N ARG A 9 5.18 -15.32 -7.46
CA ARG A 9 6.33 -14.67 -8.12
C ARG A 9 7.23 -14.06 -7.05
N CYS A 10 8.33 -14.74 -6.75
CA CYS A 10 9.28 -14.36 -5.71
C CYS A 10 10.71 -14.64 -6.15
N VAL A 11 11.64 -13.75 -5.77
CA VAL A 11 13.07 -13.92 -6.01
C VAL A 11 13.85 -13.42 -4.80
N LEU A 12 14.86 -14.20 -4.38
CA LEU A 12 15.73 -13.86 -3.25
C LEU A 12 17.01 -13.18 -3.75
N PHE A 13 17.33 -12.03 -3.13
CA PHE A 13 18.56 -11.29 -3.39
C PHE A 13 19.49 -11.29 -2.16
N ASP A 14 20.73 -11.69 -2.39
CA ASP A 14 21.86 -11.45 -1.49
C ASP A 14 22.59 -10.20 -1.96
N ASN A 15 22.19 -9.06 -1.41
CA ASN A 15 22.76 -7.76 -1.78
C ASN A 15 24.22 -7.55 -1.31
N LYS A 16 24.80 -8.50 -0.55
CA LYS A 16 26.18 -8.42 -0.04
C LYS A 16 27.16 -9.28 -0.83
N THR A 17 26.67 -10.15 -1.73
CA THR A 17 27.54 -11.04 -2.50
C THR A 17 28.49 -10.24 -3.40
N LYS A 18 29.77 -10.59 -3.35
CA LYS A 18 30.81 -10.06 -4.27
C LYS A 18 31.00 -10.95 -5.50
N ASP A 19 30.38 -12.13 -5.50
CA ASP A 19 30.44 -13.10 -6.58
C ASP A 19 29.61 -12.61 -7.77
N THR A 20 30.28 -12.35 -8.89
CA THR A 20 29.67 -11.84 -10.12
C THR A 20 28.73 -12.85 -10.77
N ALA A 21 29.04 -14.14 -10.70
CA ALA A 21 28.18 -15.18 -11.24
C ALA A 21 26.86 -15.25 -10.46
N LYS A 22 26.93 -15.20 -9.13
CA LYS A 22 25.72 -15.13 -8.28
C LYS A 22 24.88 -13.89 -8.55
N ARG A 23 25.51 -12.72 -8.74
CA ARG A 23 24.79 -11.48 -9.12
C ARG A 23 24.05 -11.64 -10.44
N THR A 24 24.72 -12.19 -11.46
CA THR A 24 24.11 -12.45 -12.77
C THR A 24 22.96 -13.44 -12.66
N GLU A 25 23.12 -14.52 -11.91
CA GLU A 25 22.07 -15.50 -11.67
C GLU A 25 20.83 -14.87 -11.02
N GLN A 26 21.03 -14.03 -9.99
CA GLN A 26 19.93 -13.34 -9.28
C GLN A 26 19.17 -12.38 -10.19
N VAL A 27 19.89 -11.57 -10.97
CA VAL A 27 19.28 -10.67 -11.97
C VAL A 27 18.55 -11.48 -13.04
N GLY A 28 19.14 -12.57 -13.52
CA GLY A 28 18.51 -13.47 -14.50
C GLY A 28 17.19 -14.04 -14.00
N LYS A 29 17.14 -14.51 -12.74
CA LYS A 29 15.90 -14.98 -12.11
C LYS A 29 14.82 -13.89 -12.05
N LEU A 30 15.20 -12.66 -11.67
CA LEU A 30 14.27 -11.53 -11.66
C LEU A 30 13.72 -11.23 -13.07
N LEU A 31 14.60 -11.14 -14.08
CA LEU A 31 14.19 -10.85 -15.46
C LEU A 31 13.30 -11.95 -16.04
N SER A 32 13.53 -13.22 -15.69
CA SER A 32 12.64 -14.32 -16.08
C SER A 32 11.21 -14.13 -15.54
N LEU A 33 11.08 -13.70 -14.28
CA LEU A 33 9.77 -13.39 -13.70
C LEU A 33 9.13 -12.19 -14.39
N VAL A 34 9.89 -11.10 -14.61
CA VAL A 34 9.40 -9.91 -15.32
C VAL A 34 8.88 -10.25 -16.72
N ASN A 35 9.65 -11.03 -17.50
CA ASN A 35 9.22 -11.46 -18.83
C ASN A 35 7.94 -12.29 -18.79
N SER A 36 7.79 -13.15 -17.77
CA SER A 36 6.55 -13.92 -17.58
C SER A 36 5.35 -12.99 -17.36
N VAL A 37 5.51 -11.94 -16.55
CA VAL A 37 4.46 -10.93 -16.33
C VAL A 37 4.13 -10.17 -17.61
N ILE A 38 5.14 -9.79 -18.40
CA ILE A 38 4.94 -9.08 -19.67
C ILE A 38 4.10 -9.94 -20.62
N VAL A 39 4.43 -11.22 -20.76
CA VAL A 39 3.67 -12.15 -21.62
C VAL A 39 2.24 -12.32 -21.11
N GLN A 40 2.05 -12.53 -19.80
CA GLN A 40 0.73 -12.65 -19.18
C GLN A 40 -0.14 -11.41 -19.40
N ASN A 41 0.46 -10.22 -19.38
CA ASN A 41 -0.23 -8.96 -19.59
C ASN A 41 -0.36 -8.57 -21.07
N GLY A 42 -0.02 -9.45 -22.03
CA GLY A 42 -0.09 -9.15 -23.46
C GLY A 42 0.82 -7.98 -23.88
N GLY A 43 1.94 -7.80 -23.18
CA GLY A 43 2.88 -6.70 -23.39
C GLY A 43 2.43 -5.35 -22.81
N GLN A 44 1.25 -5.28 -22.20
CA GLN A 44 0.75 -4.03 -21.64
C GLN A 44 1.38 -3.76 -20.25
N PRO A 45 1.93 -2.55 -20.04
CA PRO A 45 2.37 -2.15 -18.72
C PRO A 45 1.16 -2.00 -17.79
N TYR A 46 1.40 -1.99 -16.49
CA TYR A 46 0.38 -1.59 -15.53
C TYR A 46 -0.09 -0.17 -15.88
N THR A 47 -1.39 -0.02 -16.11
CA THR A 47 -2.03 1.28 -16.32
C THR A 47 -3.20 1.40 -15.38
N ASP A 48 -3.30 2.54 -14.71
CA ASP A 48 -4.56 2.94 -14.09
C ASP A 48 -5.52 3.42 -15.20
N GLU A 49 -6.81 3.27 -14.95
CA GLU A 49 -7.89 3.77 -15.83
C GLU A 49 -7.70 5.26 -16.14
N ILE A 50 -7.29 6.03 -15.12
CA ILE A 50 -7.06 7.48 -15.23
C ILE A 50 -5.88 7.79 -16.16
N PHE A 51 -4.76 7.06 -16.03
CA PHE A 51 -3.60 7.26 -16.90
C PHE A 51 -3.87 6.81 -18.34
N ALA A 52 -4.68 5.76 -18.52
CA ALA A 52 -5.11 5.30 -19.83
C ALA A 52 -5.98 6.36 -20.53
N GLU A 53 -6.91 6.97 -19.80
CA GLU A 53 -7.80 8.03 -20.33
C GLU A 53 -7.01 9.28 -20.73
N LEU A 54 -6.09 9.76 -19.87
CA LEU A 54 -5.21 10.89 -20.21
C LEU A 54 -4.37 10.62 -21.46
N LYS A 55 -3.74 9.44 -21.54
CA LYS A 55 -2.90 9.08 -22.68
C LYS A 55 -3.73 9.01 -23.97
N LYS A 56 -4.93 8.43 -23.92
CA LYS A 56 -5.86 8.35 -25.06
C LYS A 56 -6.31 9.74 -25.52
N GLY A 57 -6.65 10.63 -24.59
CA GLY A 57 -7.01 12.01 -24.89
C GLY A 57 -5.86 12.75 -25.59
N ALA A 58 -4.64 12.63 -25.06
CA ALA A 58 -3.44 13.26 -25.63
C ALA A 58 -3.11 12.72 -27.04
N THR A 59 -3.22 11.41 -27.26
CA THR A 59 -3.01 10.83 -28.60
C THR A 59 -4.07 11.32 -29.58
N LYS A 60 -5.35 11.35 -29.17
CA LYS A 60 -6.45 11.79 -30.03
C LYS A 60 -6.29 13.26 -30.42
N LEU A 61 -5.91 14.12 -29.48
CA LEU A 61 -5.63 15.52 -29.77
C LEU A 61 -4.53 15.69 -30.82
N ARG A 62 -3.43 14.96 -30.68
CA ARG A 62 -2.31 15.03 -31.61
C ARG A 62 -2.75 14.58 -33.01
N ASP A 63 -3.47 13.47 -33.09
CA ASP A 63 -3.90 12.90 -34.37
C ASP A 63 -4.92 13.85 -35.06
N GLN A 64 -5.85 14.44 -34.30
CA GLN A 64 -6.78 15.47 -34.80
C GLN A 64 -6.07 16.76 -35.23
N GLN A 65 -5.01 17.18 -34.53
CA GLN A 65 -4.20 18.34 -34.93
C GLN A 65 -3.55 18.12 -36.30
N VAL A 66 -3.01 16.92 -36.55
CA VAL A 66 -2.43 16.55 -37.85
C VAL A 66 -3.48 16.58 -38.96
N GLU A 67 -4.69 16.09 -38.69
CA GLU A 67 -5.81 16.16 -39.67
C GLU A 67 -6.17 17.60 -40.01
N VAL A 68 -6.36 18.46 -38.99
CA VAL A 68 -6.71 19.87 -39.19
C VAL A 68 -5.64 20.62 -39.97
N ASP A 69 -4.36 20.38 -39.69
CA ASP A 69 -3.25 21.03 -40.41
C ASP A 69 -3.10 20.54 -41.86
N SER A 70 -3.68 19.38 -42.19
CA SER A 70 -3.67 18.80 -43.54
C SER A 70 -4.87 19.23 -44.41
N LEU A 71 -5.86 19.92 -43.84
CA LEU A 71 -7.06 20.35 -44.56
C LEU A 71 -6.72 21.38 -45.65
N LYS A 72 -7.19 21.12 -46.88
CA LYS A 72 -7.11 22.03 -48.03
C LYS A 72 -8.51 22.50 -48.42
N GLY A 73 -8.65 23.76 -48.84
CA GLY A 73 -9.91 24.33 -49.31
C GLY A 73 -10.79 25.01 -48.25
N TYR A 74 -10.39 24.96 -46.97
CA TYR A 74 -11.07 25.67 -45.88
C TYR A 74 -10.54 27.09 -45.72
N SER A 75 -11.41 28.01 -45.30
CA SER A 75 -11.02 29.36 -44.95
C SER A 75 -10.25 29.39 -43.63
N ARG A 76 -9.47 30.46 -43.43
CA ARG A 76 -8.71 30.67 -42.19
C ARG A 76 -9.62 30.74 -40.95
N ARG A 77 -10.87 31.22 -41.09
CA ARG A 77 -11.83 31.29 -39.97
C ARG A 77 -12.31 29.91 -39.55
N GLU A 78 -12.69 29.08 -40.51
CA GLU A 78 -13.17 27.71 -40.25
C GLU A 78 -12.07 26.84 -39.61
N ILE A 79 -10.83 26.97 -40.06
CA ILE A 79 -9.69 26.27 -39.44
C ILE A 79 -9.49 26.72 -37.99
N SER A 80 -9.59 28.02 -37.70
CA SER A 80 -9.48 28.54 -36.33
C SER A 80 -10.60 28.00 -35.42
N GLU A 81 -11.84 27.99 -35.90
CA GLU A 81 -12.99 27.48 -35.14
C GLU A 81 -12.84 25.99 -34.80
N LEU A 82 -12.37 25.18 -35.76
CA LEU A 82 -12.08 23.76 -35.54
C LEU A 82 -10.99 23.55 -34.48
N LYS A 83 -9.90 24.33 -34.53
CA LYS A 83 -8.83 24.25 -33.52
C LYS A 83 -9.33 24.63 -32.12
N GLU A 84 -10.19 25.64 -32.03
CA GLU A 84 -10.76 26.08 -30.76
C GLU A 84 -11.70 25.02 -30.17
N GLN A 85 -12.58 24.42 -30.99
CA GLN A 85 -13.45 23.32 -30.55
C GLN A 85 -12.65 22.10 -30.08
N MET A 86 -11.60 21.74 -30.82
CA MET A 86 -10.72 20.63 -30.47
C MET A 86 -10.03 20.86 -29.12
N LYS A 87 -9.50 22.07 -28.90
CA LYS A 87 -8.88 22.46 -27.63
C LYS A 87 -9.90 22.40 -26.48
N LYS A 88 -11.08 23.00 -26.66
CA LYS A 88 -12.15 23.00 -25.67
C LYS A 88 -12.56 21.58 -25.28
N SER A 89 -12.71 20.68 -26.25
CA SER A 89 -13.05 19.28 -25.99
C SER A 89 -11.98 18.56 -25.17
N TYR A 90 -10.69 18.87 -25.36
CA TYR A 90 -9.63 18.27 -24.56
C TYR A 90 -9.56 18.85 -23.16
N ASP A 91 -9.72 20.16 -23.03
CA ASP A 91 -9.76 20.83 -21.71
C ASP A 91 -10.93 20.26 -20.87
N ASP A 92 -12.08 20.00 -21.48
CA ASP A 92 -13.22 19.34 -20.82
C ASP A 92 -12.91 17.89 -20.39
N GLN A 93 -12.21 17.12 -21.22
CA GLN A 93 -11.77 15.75 -20.85
C GLN A 93 -10.76 15.78 -19.70
N LEU A 94 -9.79 16.70 -19.76
CA LEU A 94 -8.78 16.87 -18.73
C LEU A 94 -9.43 17.23 -17.40
N LYS A 95 -10.41 18.15 -17.41
CA LYS A 95 -11.18 18.53 -16.22
C LYS A 95 -11.89 17.33 -15.59
N ARG A 96 -12.63 16.53 -16.37
CA ARG A 96 -13.32 15.34 -15.87
C ARG A 96 -12.35 14.33 -15.26
N THR A 97 -11.19 14.15 -15.89
CA THR A 97 -10.18 13.21 -15.41
C THR A 97 -9.56 13.68 -14.10
N THR A 98 -9.29 14.99 -13.98
CA THR A 98 -8.81 15.61 -12.74
C THR A 98 -9.84 15.46 -11.61
N GLU A 99 -11.11 15.76 -11.87
CA GLU A 99 -12.19 15.60 -10.87
C GLU A 99 -12.33 14.15 -10.40
N MET A 100 -12.23 13.18 -11.31
CA MET A 100 -12.24 11.75 -10.96
C MET A 100 -11.04 11.37 -10.08
N PHE A 101 -9.84 11.87 -10.40
CA PHE A 101 -8.64 11.61 -9.60
C PHE A 101 -8.74 12.20 -8.20
N GLU A 102 -9.22 13.44 -8.08
CA GLU A 102 -9.46 14.11 -6.80
C GLU A 102 -10.48 13.33 -5.95
N TYR A 103 -11.56 12.84 -6.57
CA TYR A 103 -12.57 12.02 -5.87
C TYR A 103 -11.97 10.71 -5.33
N LYS A 104 -11.27 9.93 -6.17
CA LYS A 104 -10.65 8.67 -5.73
C LYS A 104 -9.63 8.91 -4.61
N LEU A 105 -8.81 9.96 -4.71
CA LEU A 105 -7.89 10.33 -3.63
C LEU A 105 -8.62 10.63 -2.33
N LYS A 106 -9.65 11.50 -2.38
CA LYS A 106 -10.43 11.86 -1.20
C LYS A 106 -11.09 10.64 -0.56
N GLU A 107 -11.70 9.78 -1.35
CA GLU A 107 -12.30 8.53 -0.87
C GLU A 107 -11.28 7.66 -0.14
N THR A 108 -10.10 7.41 -0.76
CA THR A 108 -9.05 6.60 -0.12
C THR A 108 -8.52 7.22 1.17
N THR A 109 -8.33 8.54 1.21
CA THR A 109 -7.92 9.27 2.42
C THR A 109 -8.95 9.08 3.53
N THR A 110 -10.24 9.31 3.24
CA THR A 110 -11.30 9.15 4.25
C THR A 110 -11.38 7.72 4.80
N ARG A 111 -11.18 6.71 3.93
CA ARG A 111 -11.16 5.30 4.33
C ARG A 111 -9.98 5.00 5.27
N LEU A 112 -8.79 5.51 4.95
CA LEU A 112 -7.59 5.30 5.77
C LEU A 112 -7.68 6.04 7.11
N GLU A 113 -8.23 7.26 7.12
CA GLU A 113 -8.50 8.01 8.35
C GLU A 113 -9.45 7.24 9.28
N GLN A 114 -10.52 6.66 8.72
CA GLN A 114 -11.45 5.83 9.50
C GLN A 114 -10.76 4.58 10.07
N GLN A 115 -10.01 3.84 9.25
CA GLN A 115 -9.28 2.65 9.71
C GLN A 115 -8.26 2.99 10.81
N LEU A 116 -7.57 4.12 10.68
CA LEU A 116 -6.64 4.59 11.69
C LEU A 116 -7.35 4.93 13.00
N ALA A 117 -8.50 5.60 12.95
CA ALA A 117 -9.30 5.90 14.14
C ALA A 117 -9.81 4.63 14.84
N GLU A 118 -10.26 3.64 14.08
CA GLU A 118 -10.71 2.34 14.61
C GLU A 118 -9.57 1.55 15.24
N GLU A 119 -8.38 1.53 14.62
CA GLU A 119 -7.18 0.91 15.17
C GLU A 119 -6.77 1.57 16.48
N GLN A 120 -6.69 2.91 16.50
CA GLN A 120 -6.31 3.67 17.69
C GLN A 120 -7.30 3.43 18.85
N ALA A 121 -8.60 3.39 18.58
CA ALA A 121 -9.62 3.10 19.58
C ALA A 121 -9.47 1.67 20.14
N THR A 122 -9.16 0.70 19.28
CA THR A 122 -8.94 -0.69 19.69
C THR A 122 -7.67 -0.83 20.52
N ARG A 123 -6.58 -0.18 20.09
CA ARG A 123 -5.30 -0.15 20.80
C ARG A 123 -5.43 0.47 22.18
N LEU A 124 -6.13 1.59 22.31
CA LEU A 124 -6.35 2.25 23.61
C LEU A 124 -7.11 1.33 24.59
N LYS A 125 -8.15 0.64 24.12
CA LYS A 125 -8.89 -0.33 24.95
C LYS A 125 -8.00 -1.49 25.40
N ALA A 126 -7.18 -2.03 24.50
CA ALA A 126 -6.26 -3.11 24.82
C ALA A 126 -5.20 -2.66 25.84
N GLU A 127 -4.69 -1.43 25.72
CA GLU A 127 -3.73 -0.87 26.66
C GLU A 127 -4.33 -0.67 28.06
N GLN A 128 -5.55 -0.13 28.17
CA GLN A 128 -6.26 0.00 29.44
C GLN A 128 -6.53 -1.36 30.11
N ALA A 129 -6.91 -2.37 29.33
CA ALA A 129 -7.12 -3.73 29.82
C ALA A 129 -5.81 -4.34 30.32
N ALA A 130 -4.71 -4.18 29.57
CA ALA A 130 -3.39 -4.66 29.97
C ALA A 130 -2.90 -3.99 31.26
N GLN A 131 -3.05 -2.66 31.38
CA GLN A 131 -2.70 -1.92 32.60
C GLN A 131 -3.52 -2.39 33.80
N SER A 132 -4.83 -2.59 33.62
CA SER A 132 -5.72 -3.09 34.68
C SER A 132 -5.39 -4.53 35.10
N ALA A 133 -4.97 -5.38 34.16
CA ALA A 133 -4.51 -6.73 34.48
C ALA A 133 -3.16 -6.70 35.22
N GLN A 134 -2.27 -5.78 34.83
CA GLN A 134 -0.96 -5.61 35.45
C GLN A 134 -1.07 -5.10 36.89
N THR A 135 -1.95 -4.13 37.18
CA THR A 135 -2.17 -3.64 38.54
C THR A 135 -2.73 -4.75 39.45
N LYS A 136 -3.73 -5.50 38.99
CA LYS A 136 -4.26 -6.67 39.73
C LYS A 136 -3.19 -7.72 40.02
N SER A 137 -2.40 -8.07 39.01
CA SER A 137 -1.30 -9.02 39.16
C SER A 137 -0.25 -8.53 40.16
N ASN A 138 0.11 -7.25 40.11
CA ASN A 138 1.05 -6.66 41.08
C ASN A 138 0.50 -6.70 42.52
N ASP A 139 -0.79 -6.44 42.71
CA ASP A 139 -1.46 -6.51 44.02
C ASP A 139 -1.44 -7.94 44.57
N GLU A 140 -1.74 -8.94 43.74
CA GLU A 140 -1.67 -10.36 44.09
C GLU A 140 -0.24 -10.80 44.44
N ILE A 141 0.75 -10.42 43.62
CA ILE A 141 2.17 -10.65 43.92
C ILE A 141 2.55 -10.01 45.26
N GLY A 142 2.05 -8.81 45.55
CA GLY A 142 2.26 -8.13 46.82
C GLY A 142 1.70 -8.91 48.02
N LYS A 143 0.48 -9.45 47.90
CA LYS A 143 -0.12 -10.31 48.94
C LYS A 143 0.66 -11.60 49.15
N LEU A 144 0.99 -12.31 48.07
CA LEU A 144 1.76 -13.55 48.14
C LEU A 144 3.16 -13.33 48.75
N LYS A 145 3.80 -12.20 48.46
CA LYS A 145 5.09 -11.83 49.09
C LYS A 145 4.96 -11.62 50.60
N LYS A 146 3.86 -11.05 51.08
CA LYS A 146 3.62 -10.89 52.53
C LYS A 146 3.36 -12.24 53.18
N GLU A 147 2.47 -13.05 52.64
CA GLU A 147 2.17 -14.40 53.15
C GLU A 147 3.43 -15.28 53.22
N THR A 148 4.26 -15.25 52.16
CA THR A 148 5.53 -16.01 52.14
C THR A 148 6.58 -15.48 53.12
N ALA A 149 6.58 -14.18 53.42
CA ALA A 149 7.44 -13.61 54.45
C ALA A 149 6.97 -14.03 55.86
N GLU A 150 5.67 -13.97 56.12
CA GLU A 150 5.06 -14.40 57.38
C GLU A 150 5.31 -15.90 57.65
N LEU A 151 5.20 -16.75 56.63
CA LEU A 151 5.53 -18.19 56.73
C LEU A 151 7.01 -18.45 57.02
N ARG A 152 7.93 -17.56 56.61
CA ARG A 152 9.37 -17.68 56.90
C ARG A 152 9.73 -17.22 58.30
N GLU A 153 8.97 -16.29 58.87
CA GLU A 153 9.12 -15.77 60.23
C GLU A 153 8.43 -16.65 61.30
N GLN A 154 7.60 -17.62 60.90
CA GLN A 154 7.12 -18.63 61.85
C GLN A 154 8.30 -19.38 62.47
N PRO A 155 8.35 -19.53 63.81
CA PRO A 155 9.43 -20.25 64.46
C PRO A 155 9.44 -21.67 63.88
N LYS A 156 10.61 -22.11 63.40
CA LYS A 156 10.87 -23.53 63.20
C LYS A 156 10.74 -24.18 64.57
N ASN A 157 9.54 -24.59 64.94
CA ASN A 157 9.28 -25.43 66.09
C ASN A 157 10.00 -26.74 65.79
N GLY A 158 11.25 -26.78 66.22
CA GLY A 158 12.10 -27.94 66.14
C GLY A 158 11.50 -28.99 67.06
N TRP A 159 10.79 -29.94 66.47
CA TRP A 159 10.87 -31.33 66.89
C TRP A 159 10.35 -32.23 65.78
N CYS A 160 11.25 -32.65 64.89
CA CYS A 160 11.04 -33.86 64.11
C CYS A 160 11.72 -34.98 64.90
N ALA A 161 10.96 -35.67 65.75
CA ALA A 161 11.42 -36.91 66.38
C ALA A 161 11.22 -38.05 65.37
N ILE A 162 12.32 -38.53 64.81
CA ILE A 162 12.36 -39.83 64.14
C ILE A 162 12.46 -40.87 65.26
N LEU A 163 11.45 -41.73 65.37
CA LEU A 163 11.43 -42.95 66.18
C LEU A 163 11.00 -44.10 65.27
#